data_AF-H1YWR5-F1
#
_entry.id   AF-H1YWR5-F1
#
_cell.length_a   1.000
_cell.length_b   1.000
_cell.length_c   1.000
_cell.angle_alpha   90.00
_cell.angle_beta   90.00
_cell.angle_gamma   90.00
#
_symmetry.space_group_name_H-M   'P 1'
#
loop_
_entity.id
_entity.type
_entity.pdbx_description
1 polymer ?
#
loop_
_entity_poly.entity_id
_entity_poly.type
_entity_poly.pdbx_seq_one_letter_code
_entity_poly.pdbx_strand_id
1 'polypeptide(L)'
;MKAQILSIDGQNAGEMDLPAVFDEFYRPDLIKRAVISNQSTRYQPHGTNPYAGMKTSAASWGSGRGAAQVPRIKNGSRVARIPQAVGGRAAHPPKVEKILIRKINKQEKRLAIRSAIAATTNPELVLARGHKFEGDVPFVFEDSFETLARTKDVVSALEAAGLYQDVVRSRDSKKVRAGRGKLRGRRYKQRKSLLIVTSEKPHQAAANLAGVDAVSVNQLNAELLAPGTHAGRLTVWTVGALKKLEDF
;
A
#
# COMPACT_ATOMS: atom_id res chain seq x y z
N MET A 1 -5.77 27.62 -4.98
CA MET A 1 -5.12 27.86 -3.66
C MET A 1 -3.66 28.28 -3.86
N LYS A 2 -3.00 28.97 -2.92
CA LYS A 2 -1.56 29.27 -2.98
C LYS A 2 -0.79 28.41 -1.98
N ALA A 3 0.43 28.02 -2.32
CA ALA A 3 1.35 27.32 -1.45
C ALA A 3 2.70 28.05 -1.39
N GLN A 4 3.33 28.03 -0.22
CA GLN A 4 4.67 28.57 -0.02
C GLN A 4 5.72 27.57 -0.50
N ILE A 5 6.75 28.08 -1.18
CA ILE A 5 7.90 27.30 -1.64
C ILE A 5 8.97 27.39 -0.56
N LEU A 6 9.43 26.24 -0.08
CA LEU A 6 10.50 26.12 0.89
C LEU A 6 11.84 25.91 0.20
N SER A 7 12.86 26.63 0.65
CA SER A 7 14.25 26.35 0.32
C SER A 7 14.75 25.09 1.07
N ILE A 8 15.94 24.60 0.71
CA ILE A 8 16.62 23.53 1.45
C ILE A 8 16.81 23.88 2.94
N ASP A 9 16.98 25.16 3.26
CA ASP A 9 17.17 25.66 4.63
C ASP A 9 15.85 25.85 5.39
N GLY A 10 14.71 25.44 4.81
CA GLY A 10 13.38 25.57 5.43
C GLY A 10 12.83 27.00 5.44
N GLN A 11 13.48 27.92 4.73
CA GLN A 11 13.02 29.30 4.60
C GLN A 11 12.04 29.45 3.44
N ASN A 12 11.17 30.46 3.52
CA ASN A 12 10.22 30.74 2.46
C ASN A 12 10.96 31.40 1.27
N ALA A 13 11.02 30.70 0.15
CA ALA A 13 11.66 31.12 -1.09
C ALA A 13 10.69 31.78 -2.09
N GLY A 14 9.38 31.70 -1.85
CA GLY A 14 8.36 32.31 -2.71
C GLY A 14 6.98 31.67 -2.56
N GLU A 15 6.04 32.08 -3.41
CA GLU A 15 4.69 31.49 -3.46
C GLU A 15 4.38 31.00 -4.87
N MET A 16 3.57 29.94 -4.95
CA MET A 16 3.07 29.37 -6.21
C MET A 16 1.59 29.02 -6.10
N ASP A 17 0.86 29.23 -7.19
CA ASP A 17 -0.52 28.77 -7.30
C ASP A 17 -0.55 27.24 -7.44
N LEU A 18 -1.40 26.59 -6.65
CA LEU A 18 -1.60 25.15 -6.71
C LEU A 18 -2.47 24.77 -7.92
N PRO A 19 -2.16 23.66 -8.61
CA PRO A 19 -2.99 23.12 -9.69
C PRO A 19 -4.43 22.83 -9.25
N ALA A 20 -5.38 22.89 -10.20
CA ALA A 20 -6.80 22.64 -9.97
C ALA A 20 -7.11 21.25 -9.37
N VAL A 21 -6.20 20.28 -9.51
CA VAL A 21 -6.30 18.93 -8.93
C VAL A 21 -6.41 18.96 -7.39
N PHE A 22 -5.86 19.99 -6.75
CA PHE A 22 -5.93 20.18 -5.31
C PHE A 22 -7.28 20.70 -4.80
N ASP A 23 -8.11 21.26 -5.69
CA ASP A 23 -9.46 21.76 -5.40
C ASP A 23 -10.54 20.68 -5.64
N GLU A 24 -10.16 19.48 -6.06
CA GLU A 24 -11.08 18.37 -6.36
C GLU A 24 -11.83 17.87 -5.11
N PHE A 25 -13.05 17.35 -5.29
CA PHE A 25 -13.83 16.82 -4.18
C PHE A 25 -13.21 15.57 -3.53
N TYR A 26 -13.21 15.56 -2.21
CA TYR A 26 -12.79 14.39 -1.43
C TYR A 26 -13.82 13.25 -1.51
N ARG A 27 -13.42 12.12 -2.10
CA ARG A 27 -14.23 10.94 -2.41
C ARG A 27 -13.55 9.65 -1.93
N PRO A 28 -13.70 9.30 -0.63
CA PRO A 28 -13.04 8.13 -0.05
C PRO A 28 -13.51 6.79 -0.66
N ASP A 29 -14.72 6.75 -1.21
CA ASP A 29 -15.29 5.60 -1.93
C ASP A 29 -14.44 5.21 -3.16
N LEU A 30 -14.09 6.19 -4.00
CA LEU A 30 -13.29 5.99 -5.20
C LEU A 30 -11.85 5.62 -4.86
N ILE A 31 -11.28 6.29 -3.86
CA ILE A 31 -9.93 6.01 -3.36
C ILE A 31 -9.84 4.55 -2.90
N LYS A 32 -10.81 4.10 -2.09
CA LYS A 32 -10.87 2.73 -1.59
C LYS A 32 -10.92 1.71 -2.74
N ARG A 33 -11.77 1.93 -3.75
CA ARG A 33 -11.89 1.04 -4.90
C ARG A 33 -10.59 0.98 -5.73
N ALA A 34 -9.96 2.12 -5.97
CA ALA A 34 -8.69 2.21 -6.68
C ALA A 34 -7.54 1.50 -5.94
N VAL A 35 -7.41 1.72 -4.63
CA VAL A 35 -6.37 1.06 -3.81
C VAL A 35 -6.56 -0.44 -3.77
N ILE A 36 -7.81 -0.92 -3.60
CA ILE A 36 -8.11 -2.36 -3.60
C ILE A 36 -7.79 -2.99 -4.97
N SER A 37 -8.11 -2.30 -6.07
CA SER A 37 -7.75 -2.75 -7.41
C SER A 37 -6.23 -2.85 -7.59
N ASN A 38 -5.48 -1.81 -7.21
CA ASN A 38 -4.01 -1.80 -7.26
C ASN A 38 -3.37 -2.89 -6.38
N GLN A 39 -3.95 -3.20 -5.22
CA GLN A 39 -3.46 -4.30 -4.37
C GLN A 39 -3.74 -5.67 -4.99
N SER A 40 -4.89 -5.81 -5.64
CA SER A 40 -5.33 -7.08 -6.22
C SER A 40 -4.45 -7.58 -7.37
N THR A 41 -3.81 -6.67 -8.12
CA THR A 41 -2.89 -7.02 -9.21
C THR A 41 -1.58 -7.63 -8.71
N ARG A 42 -1.21 -7.41 -7.44
CA ARG A 42 0.01 -7.96 -6.82
C ARG A 42 -0.21 -9.31 -6.13
N TYR A 43 -1.45 -9.80 -6.10
CA TYR A 43 -1.73 -11.10 -5.49
C TYR A 43 -1.20 -12.23 -6.37
N GLN A 44 -0.48 -13.15 -5.73
CA GLN A 44 0.04 -14.35 -6.39
C GLN A 44 -1.00 -15.49 -6.31
N PRO A 45 -1.31 -16.16 -7.44
CA PRO A 45 -2.15 -17.35 -7.43
C PRO A 45 -1.61 -18.41 -6.48
N HIS A 46 -2.52 -19.06 -5.75
CA HIS A 46 -2.18 -20.19 -4.89
C HIS A 46 -3.31 -21.21 -4.94
N GLY A 47 -2.95 -22.47 -4.81
CA GLY A 47 -3.90 -23.57 -4.79
C GLY A 47 -3.33 -24.78 -4.07
N THR A 48 -4.19 -25.75 -3.81
CA THR A 48 -3.76 -27.06 -3.31
C THR A 48 -3.47 -27.99 -4.48
N ASN A 49 -2.57 -28.97 -4.30
CA ASN A 49 -2.39 -30.03 -5.28
C ASN A 49 -3.76 -30.68 -5.60
N PRO A 50 -4.17 -30.77 -6.88
CA PRO A 50 -5.48 -31.32 -7.27
C PRO A 50 -5.78 -32.71 -6.72
N TYR A 51 -4.75 -33.53 -6.48
CA TYR A 51 -4.88 -34.90 -5.96
C TYR A 51 -4.63 -35.01 -4.45
N ALA A 52 -4.49 -33.91 -3.71
CA ALA A 52 -4.28 -33.93 -2.26
C ALA A 52 -5.43 -34.64 -1.54
N GLY A 53 -5.10 -35.61 -0.69
CA GLY A 53 -6.08 -36.43 0.03
C GLY A 53 -6.87 -37.43 -0.83
N MET A 54 -6.61 -37.48 -2.14
CA MET A 54 -7.30 -38.36 -3.10
C MET A 54 -6.45 -39.53 -3.61
N LYS A 55 -5.12 -39.48 -3.44
CA LYS A 55 -4.20 -40.58 -3.80
C LYS A 55 -4.31 -41.78 -2.85
N THR A 56 -5.48 -42.40 -2.79
CA THR A 56 -5.78 -43.56 -1.94
C THR A 56 -6.67 -44.55 -2.69
N SER A 57 -6.54 -45.84 -2.41
CA SER A 57 -7.39 -46.91 -2.98
C SER A 57 -8.70 -47.13 -2.21
N ALA A 58 -9.10 -46.16 -1.37
CA ALA A 58 -10.19 -46.31 -0.42
C ALA A 58 -11.56 -46.51 -1.09
N ALA A 59 -12.34 -47.44 -0.54
CA ALA A 59 -13.69 -47.79 -0.99
C ALA A 59 -14.61 -48.00 0.22
N SER A 60 -15.91 -47.80 0.06
CA SER A 60 -16.87 -48.08 1.13
C SER A 60 -16.99 -49.59 1.35
N TRP A 61 -17.15 -50.01 2.61
CA TRP A 61 -17.42 -51.42 2.92
C TRP A 61 -18.88 -51.85 2.68
N GLY A 62 -19.77 -50.90 2.39
CA GLY A 62 -21.20 -51.17 2.21
C GLY A 62 -21.98 -51.28 3.52
N SER A 63 -23.24 -51.71 3.42
CA SER A 63 -24.14 -51.97 4.55
C SER A 63 -23.82 -53.29 5.26
N GLY A 64 -24.50 -53.57 6.38
CA GLY A 64 -24.46 -54.88 7.05
C GLY A 64 -23.25 -55.14 7.96
N ARG A 65 -22.44 -54.12 8.25
CA ARG A 65 -21.19 -54.26 9.04
C ARG A 65 -21.15 -53.46 10.34
N GLY A 66 -22.27 -52.87 10.78
CA GLY A 66 -22.32 -52.00 11.96
C GLY A 66 -21.41 -50.76 11.87
N ALA A 67 -21.01 -50.36 10.66
CA ALA A 67 -20.07 -49.27 10.42
C ALA A 67 -20.65 -48.25 9.43
N ALA A 68 -20.26 -46.98 9.59
CA ALA A 68 -20.64 -45.93 8.65
C ALA A 68 -20.14 -46.23 7.22
N GLN A 69 -20.97 -45.93 6.22
CA GLN A 69 -20.71 -46.16 4.78
C GLN A 69 -19.74 -45.13 4.18
N VAL A 70 -18.62 -44.93 4.84
CA VAL A 70 -17.55 -44.03 4.39
C VAL A 70 -16.42 -44.85 3.72
N PRO A 71 -15.72 -44.29 2.72
CA PRO A 71 -14.59 -44.93 2.08
C PRO A 71 -13.44 -45.14 3.05
N ARG A 72 -13.05 -46.41 3.21
CA ARG A 72 -11.93 -46.85 4.03
C ARG A 72 -10.84 -47.44 3.15
N ILE A 73 -9.59 -47.33 3.60
CA ILE A 73 -8.44 -47.94 2.90
C ILE A 73 -8.65 -49.46 2.85
N LYS A 74 -8.32 -50.12 1.74
CA LYS A 74 -8.60 -51.56 1.56
C LYS A 74 -7.96 -52.45 2.63
N ASN A 75 -6.75 -52.10 3.07
CA ASN A 75 -5.98 -52.90 4.03
C ASN A 75 -6.14 -52.41 5.48
N GLY A 76 -7.20 -51.65 5.80
CA GLY A 76 -7.41 -51.16 7.15
C GLY A 76 -8.77 -50.50 7.39
N SER A 77 -9.00 -50.06 8.62
CA SER A 77 -10.28 -49.44 9.02
C SER A 77 -10.29 -47.91 8.86
N ARG A 78 -9.16 -47.29 8.49
CA ARG A 78 -9.04 -45.83 8.39
C ARG A 78 -9.85 -45.25 7.24
N VAL A 79 -10.64 -44.23 7.52
CA VAL A 79 -11.41 -43.44 6.54
C VAL A 79 -10.46 -42.54 5.75
N ALA A 80 -10.69 -42.39 4.44
CA ALA A 80 -9.89 -41.53 3.56
C ALA A 80 -10.78 -40.81 2.52
N ARG A 81 -10.19 -39.99 1.65
CA ARG A 81 -10.85 -39.20 0.57
C ARG A 81 -11.83 -38.11 1.01
N ILE A 82 -12.53 -38.28 2.13
CA ILE A 82 -13.61 -37.39 2.57
C ILE A 82 -13.09 -36.26 3.47
N PRO A 83 -13.70 -35.05 3.42
CA PRO A 83 -13.28 -33.91 4.24
C PRO A 83 -13.26 -34.10 5.75
N GLN A 84 -14.20 -34.87 6.33
CA GLN A 84 -14.18 -35.14 7.78
C GLN A 84 -13.06 -36.10 8.21
N ALA A 85 -12.38 -36.76 7.27
CA ALA A 85 -11.34 -37.73 7.60
C ALA A 85 -9.96 -37.06 7.71
N VAL A 86 -9.15 -37.48 8.70
CA VAL A 86 -7.76 -37.03 8.84
C VAL A 86 -6.94 -37.47 7.63
N GLY A 87 -6.44 -36.52 6.85
CA GLY A 87 -5.71 -36.76 5.60
C GLY A 87 -6.61 -36.93 4.36
N GLY A 88 -7.92 -36.73 4.49
CA GLY A 88 -8.84 -36.63 3.36
C GLY A 88 -8.73 -35.29 2.61
N ARG A 89 -9.45 -35.17 1.49
CA ARG A 89 -9.45 -33.93 0.69
C ARG A 89 -10.23 -32.82 1.39
N ALA A 90 -9.88 -31.56 1.17
CA ALA A 90 -10.78 -30.46 1.51
C ALA A 90 -12.00 -30.44 0.57
N ALA A 91 -13.19 -30.10 1.08
CA ALA A 91 -14.42 -30.05 0.26
C ALA A 91 -14.32 -29.03 -0.90
N HIS A 92 -13.85 -27.83 -0.58
CA HIS A 92 -13.64 -26.73 -1.53
C HIS A 92 -12.20 -26.21 -1.40
N PRO A 93 -11.21 -26.92 -1.97
CA PRO A 93 -9.82 -26.50 -1.89
C PRO A 93 -9.60 -25.21 -2.69
N PRO A 94 -8.63 -24.38 -2.31
CA PRO A 94 -8.25 -23.20 -3.09
C PRO A 94 -7.77 -23.64 -4.48
N LYS A 95 -8.31 -22.99 -5.50
CA LYS A 95 -7.94 -23.19 -6.90
C LYS A 95 -7.13 -22.00 -7.41
N VAL A 96 -6.18 -22.29 -8.29
CA VAL A 96 -5.38 -21.29 -8.99
C VAL A 96 -6.22 -20.44 -9.95
N GLU A 97 -7.36 -20.98 -10.44
CA GLU A 97 -8.32 -20.33 -11.33
C GLU A 97 -9.12 -19.20 -10.66
N LYS A 98 -8.96 -18.97 -9.34
CA LYS A 98 -9.68 -17.92 -8.63
C LYS A 98 -9.35 -16.55 -9.24
N ILE A 99 -10.38 -15.78 -9.57
CA ILE A 99 -10.23 -14.40 -10.03
C ILE A 99 -9.71 -13.55 -8.85
N LEU A 100 -8.43 -13.18 -8.92
CA LEU A 100 -7.78 -12.33 -7.91
C LEU A 100 -7.88 -10.84 -8.26
N ILE A 101 -7.75 -10.52 -9.53
CA ILE A 101 -7.65 -9.15 -10.03
C ILE A 101 -9.03 -8.50 -10.06
N ARG A 102 -9.17 -7.36 -9.39
CA ARG A 102 -10.36 -6.50 -9.44
C ARG A 102 -10.10 -5.37 -10.44
N LYS A 103 -10.83 -5.36 -11.55
CA LYS A 103 -10.68 -4.34 -12.61
C LYS A 103 -11.29 -3.00 -12.18
N ILE A 104 -10.75 -1.90 -12.70
CA ILE A 104 -11.24 -0.53 -12.49
C ILE A 104 -11.15 0.25 -13.80
N ASN A 105 -12.08 1.18 -14.02
CA ASN A 105 -12.07 2.04 -15.20
C ASN A 105 -10.91 3.03 -15.14
N LYS A 106 -10.36 3.40 -16.31
CA LYS A 106 -9.24 4.36 -16.39
C LYS A 106 -9.64 5.74 -15.84
N GLN A 107 -10.83 6.24 -16.20
CA GLN A 107 -11.34 7.53 -15.73
C GLN A 107 -11.54 7.54 -14.21
N GLU A 108 -12.15 6.48 -13.67
CA GLU A 108 -12.34 6.33 -12.23
C GLU A 108 -11.01 6.27 -11.47
N LYS A 109 -10.01 5.55 -12.02
CA LYS A 109 -8.67 5.50 -11.44
C LYS A 109 -8.00 6.87 -11.40
N ARG A 110 -8.16 7.68 -12.47
CA ARG A 110 -7.64 9.06 -12.51
C ARG A 110 -8.34 9.94 -11.48
N LEU A 111 -9.66 9.88 -11.40
CA LEU A 111 -10.44 10.64 -10.42
C LEU A 111 -10.07 10.27 -8.97
N ALA A 112 -9.82 8.99 -8.69
CA ALA A 112 -9.35 8.53 -7.39
C ALA A 112 -7.96 9.08 -7.02
N ILE A 113 -7.06 9.29 -8.00
CA ILE A 113 -5.76 9.92 -7.76
C ILE A 113 -5.96 11.41 -7.42
N ARG A 114 -6.74 12.14 -8.23
CA ARG A 114 -7.04 13.56 -8.00
C ARG A 114 -7.68 13.79 -6.62
N SER A 115 -8.68 13.00 -6.29
CA SER A 115 -9.33 13.05 -4.98
C SER A 115 -8.39 12.71 -3.81
N ALA A 116 -7.42 11.81 -4.03
CA ALA A 116 -6.41 11.51 -3.01
C ALA A 116 -5.37 12.62 -2.86
N ILE A 117 -5.06 13.37 -3.93
CA ILE A 117 -4.20 14.57 -3.90
C ILE A 117 -4.93 15.71 -3.16
N ALA A 118 -6.19 15.98 -3.50
CA ALA A 118 -6.98 16.98 -2.78
C ALA A 118 -7.10 16.68 -1.28
N ALA A 119 -7.06 15.41 -0.87
CA ALA A 119 -7.07 15.06 0.55
C ALA A 119 -5.77 15.44 1.30
N THR A 120 -4.67 15.75 0.61
CA THR A 120 -3.39 16.10 1.25
C THR A 120 -3.27 17.58 1.61
N THR A 121 -4.13 18.44 1.06
CA THR A 121 -4.21 19.87 1.43
C THR A 121 -4.99 20.09 2.72
N ASN A 122 -5.81 19.13 3.15
CA ASN A 122 -6.58 19.27 4.39
C ASN A 122 -5.73 18.82 5.61
N PRO A 123 -5.33 19.75 6.51
CA PRO A 123 -4.50 19.42 7.67
C PRO A 123 -5.20 18.45 8.63
N GLU A 124 -6.52 18.55 8.79
CA GLU A 124 -7.29 17.69 9.70
C GLU A 124 -7.22 16.22 9.25
N LEU A 125 -7.32 15.96 7.95
CA LEU A 125 -7.21 14.59 7.40
C LEU A 125 -5.81 14.02 7.59
N VAL A 126 -4.77 14.84 7.41
CA VAL A 126 -3.36 14.43 7.57
C VAL A 126 -3.03 14.14 9.03
N LEU A 127 -3.51 14.99 9.95
CA LEU A 127 -3.37 14.79 11.39
C LEU A 127 -4.18 13.60 11.90
N ALA A 128 -5.42 13.41 11.42
CA ALA A 128 -6.26 12.27 11.77
C ALA A 128 -5.64 10.92 11.35
N ARG A 129 -4.86 10.91 10.26
CA ARG A 129 -4.06 9.74 9.84
C ARG A 129 -2.90 9.45 10.79
N GLY A 130 -2.51 10.43 11.61
CA GLY A 130 -1.50 10.34 12.66
C GLY A 130 -0.10 10.76 12.22
N HIS A 131 0.01 11.59 11.18
CA HIS A 131 1.27 12.25 10.80
C HIS A 131 1.63 13.35 11.81
N LYS A 132 2.94 13.63 11.95
CA LYS A 132 3.46 14.72 12.80
C LYS A 132 4.26 15.67 11.93
N PHE A 133 3.84 16.92 11.84
CA PHE A 133 4.51 17.96 11.07
C PHE A 133 4.23 19.32 11.71
N GLU A 134 5.09 20.28 11.41
CA GLU A 134 4.96 21.68 11.83
C GLU A 134 4.81 22.53 10.57
N GLY A 135 3.82 23.43 10.53
CA GLY A 135 3.51 24.28 9.38
C GLY A 135 2.26 23.87 8.60
N ASP A 136 2.03 24.55 7.48
CA ASP A 136 0.83 24.40 6.65
C ASP A 136 1.05 23.42 5.49
N VAL A 137 0.02 22.61 5.20
CA VAL A 137 0.01 21.68 4.06
C VAL A 137 -0.63 22.33 2.83
N PRO A 138 -0.21 21.96 1.61
CA PRO A 138 0.84 21.01 1.26
C PRO A 138 2.26 21.62 1.29
N PHE A 139 3.26 20.81 1.63
CA PHE A 139 4.66 21.23 1.62
C PHE A 139 5.23 21.18 0.20
N VAL A 140 5.83 22.29 -0.24
CA VAL A 140 6.45 22.43 -1.58
C VAL A 140 7.90 22.86 -1.40
N PHE A 141 8.85 22.12 -1.98
CA PHE A 141 10.27 22.49 -2.04
C PHE A 141 10.65 22.97 -3.43
N GLU A 142 11.70 23.79 -3.48
CA GLU A 142 12.40 24.11 -4.72
C GLU A 142 13.01 22.88 -5.41
N ASP A 143 13.28 23.01 -6.71
CA ASP A 143 13.79 21.90 -7.56
C ASP A 143 15.20 21.44 -7.17
N SER A 144 15.96 22.29 -6.45
CA SER A 144 17.28 21.93 -5.91
C SER A 144 17.19 20.71 -4.98
N PHE A 145 16.05 20.51 -4.28
CA PHE A 145 15.80 19.37 -3.41
C PHE A 145 15.91 18.04 -4.16
N GLU A 146 15.52 17.98 -5.44
CA GLU A 146 15.61 16.74 -6.23
C GLU A 146 17.06 16.31 -6.49
N THR A 147 17.98 17.27 -6.50
CA THR A 147 19.39 17.07 -6.86
C THR A 147 20.27 16.63 -5.69
N LEU A 148 19.73 16.63 -4.46
CA LEU A 148 20.46 16.20 -3.26
C LEU A 148 20.94 14.74 -3.40
N ALA A 149 22.26 14.55 -3.40
CA ALA A 149 22.85 13.22 -3.60
C ALA A 149 22.90 12.38 -2.32
N ARG A 150 23.04 13.03 -1.15
CA ARG A 150 23.26 12.32 0.13
C ARG A 150 22.02 12.37 1.01
N THR A 151 21.71 11.25 1.65
CA THR A 151 20.59 11.16 2.60
C THR A 151 20.73 12.13 3.77
N LYS A 152 21.96 12.44 4.21
CA LYS A 152 22.20 13.40 5.30
C LYS A 152 21.63 14.78 4.96
N ASP A 153 21.83 15.23 3.73
CA ASP A 153 21.41 16.56 3.29
C ASP A 153 19.87 16.62 3.20
N VAL A 154 19.24 15.52 2.77
CA VAL A 154 17.77 15.36 2.80
C VAL A 154 17.23 15.39 4.23
N VAL A 155 17.93 14.79 5.19
CA VAL A 155 17.53 14.84 6.60
C VAL A 155 17.57 16.28 7.11
N SER A 156 18.65 17.01 6.85
CA SER A 156 18.79 18.41 7.26
C SER A 156 17.69 19.29 6.66
N ALA A 157 17.34 19.09 5.39
CA ALA A 157 16.23 19.81 4.74
C ALA A 157 14.86 19.49 5.38
N LEU A 158 14.60 18.22 5.70
CA LEU A 158 13.36 17.82 6.36
C LEU A 158 13.29 18.26 7.82
N GLU A 159 14.42 18.39 8.51
CA GLU A 159 14.50 18.95 9.86
C GLU A 159 14.20 20.45 9.84
N ALA A 160 14.81 21.18 8.91
CA ALA A 160 14.58 22.62 8.74
C ALA A 160 13.12 22.94 8.40
N ALA A 161 12.46 22.08 7.62
CA ALA A 161 11.04 22.21 7.28
C ALA A 161 10.07 21.62 8.34
N GLY A 162 10.55 21.13 9.49
CA GLY A 162 9.68 20.60 10.55
C GLY A 162 9.00 19.25 10.24
N LEU A 163 9.48 18.51 9.23
CA LEU A 163 8.89 17.25 8.74
C LEU A 163 9.57 16.00 9.30
N TYR A 164 10.78 16.13 9.81
CA TYR A 164 11.60 14.99 10.24
C TYR A 164 10.97 14.17 11.38
N GLN A 165 10.14 14.80 12.23
CA GLN A 165 9.43 14.11 13.31
C GLN A 165 8.53 12.96 12.79
N ASP A 166 7.97 13.08 11.57
CA ASP A 166 7.17 12.00 10.98
C ASP A 166 8.03 10.79 10.59
N VAL A 167 9.27 11.03 10.13
CA VAL A 167 10.23 9.97 9.78
C VAL A 167 10.64 9.23 11.05
N VAL A 168 10.93 9.96 12.14
CA VAL A 168 11.25 9.38 13.45
C VAL A 168 10.08 8.52 13.96
N ARG A 169 8.85 9.04 13.89
CA ARG A 169 7.63 8.29 14.24
C ARG A 169 7.51 6.98 13.46
N SER A 170 7.90 6.97 12.19
CA SER A 170 7.90 5.77 11.35
C SER A 170 9.01 4.79 11.76
N ARG A 171 10.23 5.29 11.98
CA ARG A 171 11.38 4.50 12.46
C ARG A 171 11.05 3.76 13.75
N ASP A 172 10.53 4.46 14.75
CA ASP A 172 10.26 3.92 16.08
C ASP A 172 9.06 2.96 16.08
N SER A 173 8.23 3.00 15.04
CA SER A 173 7.09 2.09 14.89
C SER A 173 7.47 0.70 14.38
N LYS A 174 8.72 0.49 13.96
CA LYS A 174 9.20 -0.77 13.39
C LYS A 174 9.12 -1.89 14.43
N LYS A 175 8.24 -2.85 14.19
CA LYS A 175 8.06 -4.01 15.09
C LYS A 175 7.85 -5.31 14.34
N VAL A 176 8.06 -6.43 15.04
CA VAL A 176 7.77 -7.75 14.50
C VAL A 176 6.26 -7.90 14.28
N ARG A 177 5.87 -8.40 13.10
CA ARG A 177 4.49 -8.64 12.72
C ARG A 177 3.91 -9.76 13.57
N ALA A 178 2.71 -9.53 14.13
CA ALA A 178 1.96 -10.56 14.83
C ALA A 178 1.43 -11.64 13.86
N GLY A 179 1.27 -12.87 14.36
CA GLY A 179 0.73 -13.99 13.60
C GLY A 179 1.72 -14.67 12.65
N ARG A 180 1.20 -15.58 11.81
CA ARG A 180 2.00 -16.44 10.92
C ARG A 180 2.70 -15.71 9.77
N GLY A 181 2.30 -14.48 9.46
CA GLY A 181 2.90 -13.69 8.39
C GLY A 181 4.40 -13.44 8.59
N LYS A 182 4.87 -13.42 9.84
CA LYS A 182 6.29 -13.24 10.17
C LYS A 182 7.19 -14.36 9.64
N LEU A 183 6.66 -15.57 9.51
CA LEU A 183 7.37 -16.74 8.95
C LEU A 183 7.32 -16.77 7.42
N ARG A 184 6.47 -15.96 6.78
CA ARG A 184 6.24 -15.95 5.33
C ARG A 184 6.92 -14.75 4.65
N GLY A 185 8.16 -14.44 5.05
CA GLY A 185 8.97 -13.34 4.50
C GLY A 185 8.50 -11.92 4.88
N ARG A 186 7.49 -11.76 5.74
CA ARG A 186 6.91 -10.45 6.13
C ARG A 186 7.10 -10.18 7.62
N ARG A 187 8.33 -10.37 8.11
CA ARG A 187 8.68 -10.34 9.55
C ARG A 187 8.46 -8.99 10.21
N TYR A 188 8.88 -7.90 9.59
CA TYR A 188 8.75 -6.56 10.16
C TYR A 188 7.55 -5.81 9.55
N LYS A 189 6.97 -4.92 10.35
CA LYS A 189 6.01 -3.92 9.89
C LYS A 189 6.42 -2.56 10.46
N GLN A 190 6.27 -1.52 9.66
CA GLN A 190 6.52 -0.13 10.02
C GLN A 190 5.38 0.74 9.49
N ARG A 191 5.16 1.91 10.09
CA ARG A 191 4.20 2.91 9.59
C ARG A 191 4.73 3.52 8.29
N LYS A 192 3.82 4.10 7.50
CA LYS A 192 4.17 4.91 6.33
C LYS A 192 4.30 6.36 6.77
N SER A 193 5.40 6.99 6.38
CA SER A 193 5.71 8.40 6.63
C SER A 193 5.39 9.23 5.38
N LEU A 194 6.21 10.23 5.10
CA LEU A 194 6.14 11.15 3.99
C LEU A 194 6.10 10.42 2.64
N LEU A 195 5.42 11.02 1.68
CA LEU A 195 5.58 10.72 0.25
C LEU A 195 6.26 11.94 -0.39
N ILE A 196 7.43 11.74 -0.97
CA ILE A 196 8.13 12.78 -1.74
C ILE A 196 7.79 12.57 -3.21
N VAL A 197 7.23 13.60 -3.84
CA VAL A 197 6.87 13.59 -5.25
C VAL A 197 7.79 14.52 -6.03
N THR A 198 8.49 13.94 -7.01
CA THR A 198 9.45 14.63 -7.86
C THR A 198 9.01 14.69 -9.33
N SER A 199 9.63 15.56 -10.10
CA SER A 199 9.28 15.86 -11.49
C SER A 199 9.57 14.69 -12.46
N GLU A 200 10.74 14.07 -12.38
CA GLU A 200 11.21 13.07 -13.37
C GLU A 200 11.55 11.72 -12.74
N LYS A 201 12.54 11.73 -11.85
CA LYS A 201 13.11 10.52 -11.25
C LYS A 201 12.80 10.48 -9.77
N PRO A 202 12.50 9.29 -9.22
CA PRO A 202 12.32 9.15 -7.78
C PRO A 202 13.60 9.57 -7.06
N HIS A 203 13.46 10.37 -6.01
CA HIS A 203 14.59 10.88 -5.25
C HIS A 203 15.29 9.75 -4.47
N GLN A 204 16.40 9.24 -5.01
CA GLN A 204 17.08 8.06 -4.47
C GLN A 204 17.66 8.31 -3.08
N ALA A 205 18.15 9.52 -2.80
CA ALA A 205 18.72 9.87 -1.50
C ALA A 205 17.70 9.75 -0.35
N ALA A 206 16.43 10.01 -0.63
CA ALA A 206 15.33 9.87 0.33
C ALA A 206 14.86 8.43 0.53
N ALA A 207 15.18 7.50 -0.39
CA ALA A 207 14.68 6.12 -0.34
C ALA A 207 15.21 5.31 0.86
N ASN A 208 16.32 5.75 1.47
CA ASN A 208 16.90 5.12 2.66
C ASN A 208 16.17 5.51 3.96
N LEU A 209 15.36 6.57 3.94
CA LEU A 209 14.64 7.05 5.14
C LEU A 209 13.51 6.10 5.54
N ALA A 210 13.29 5.99 6.86
CA ALA A 210 12.37 5.02 7.42
C ALA A 210 10.90 5.31 7.03
N GLY A 211 10.35 4.51 6.13
CA GLY A 211 8.93 4.58 5.74
C GLY A 211 8.57 5.77 4.85
N VAL A 212 9.56 6.51 4.37
CA VAL A 212 9.42 7.49 3.28
C VAL A 212 9.36 6.73 1.96
N ASP A 213 8.48 7.15 1.07
CA ASP A 213 8.50 6.69 -0.33
C ASP A 213 8.81 7.90 -1.23
N ALA A 214 9.65 7.74 -2.23
CA ALA A 214 9.97 8.76 -3.22
C ALA A 214 9.55 8.28 -4.62
N VAL A 215 8.75 9.08 -5.32
CA VAL A 215 8.08 8.68 -6.57
C VAL A 215 8.01 9.88 -7.51
N SER A 216 8.09 9.67 -8.82
CA SER A 216 7.86 10.75 -9.78
C SER A 216 6.38 10.95 -10.07
N VAL A 217 5.98 12.15 -10.52
CA VAL A 217 4.58 12.48 -10.85
C VAL A 217 3.93 11.43 -11.78
N ASN A 218 4.67 10.97 -12.78
CA ASN A 218 4.19 9.98 -13.76
C ASN A 218 3.91 8.59 -13.16
N GLN A 219 4.51 8.27 -12.02
CA GLN A 219 4.36 6.98 -11.33
C GLN A 219 3.41 7.06 -10.12
N LEU A 220 2.80 8.23 -9.89
CA LEU A 220 1.88 8.46 -8.78
C LEU A 220 0.67 7.53 -8.88
N ASN A 221 0.27 6.98 -7.74
CA ASN A 221 -0.91 6.13 -7.66
C ASN A 221 -1.69 6.37 -6.37
N ALA A 222 -2.97 6.00 -6.37
CA ALA A 222 -3.85 6.18 -5.22
C ALA A 222 -3.39 5.41 -3.97
N GLU A 223 -2.62 4.31 -4.10
CA GLU A 223 -2.11 3.57 -2.94
C GLU A 223 -0.93 4.27 -2.26
N LEU A 224 -0.12 5.00 -3.02
CA LEU A 224 0.97 5.80 -2.49
C LEU A 224 0.41 7.00 -1.73
N LEU A 225 -0.61 7.66 -2.26
CA LEU A 225 -1.29 8.80 -1.64
C LEU A 225 -2.21 8.39 -0.48
N ALA A 226 -2.88 7.24 -0.58
CA ALA A 226 -3.79 6.73 0.44
C ALA A 226 -3.47 5.27 0.85
N PRO A 227 -2.30 5.01 1.46
CA PRO A 227 -1.92 3.65 1.85
C PRO A 227 -2.92 3.08 2.84
N GLY A 228 -3.43 1.88 2.54
CA GLY A 228 -4.44 1.22 3.36
C GLY A 228 -5.85 1.79 3.18
N THR A 229 -6.14 2.48 2.08
CA THR A 229 -7.43 3.12 1.77
C THR A 229 -7.75 4.36 2.62
N HIS A 230 -6.77 4.84 3.40
CA HIS A 230 -6.87 6.05 4.20
C HIS A 230 -6.10 7.19 3.53
N ALA A 231 -6.83 8.20 3.07
CA ALA A 231 -6.30 9.41 2.45
C ALA A 231 -5.66 10.35 3.48
N GLY A 232 -5.08 11.48 3.02
CA GLY A 232 -4.37 12.42 3.90
C GLY A 232 -2.97 11.92 4.27
N ARG A 233 -2.24 11.31 3.34
CA ARG A 233 -0.81 11.06 3.56
C ARG A 233 -0.06 12.38 3.46
N LEU A 234 0.86 12.64 4.39
CA LEU A 234 1.73 13.80 4.32
C LEU A 234 2.60 13.71 3.05
N THR A 235 2.39 14.63 2.12
CA THR A 235 3.06 14.70 0.82
C THR A 235 3.94 15.93 0.73
N VAL A 236 5.16 15.73 0.26
CA VAL A 236 6.10 16.78 -0.08
C VAL A 236 6.21 16.82 -1.61
N TRP A 237 6.00 18.00 -2.18
CA TRP A 237 6.07 18.23 -3.62
C TRP A 237 7.30 19.05 -3.96
N THR A 238 7.83 18.88 -5.16
CA THR A 238 8.77 19.84 -5.75
C THR A 238 8.02 20.77 -6.71
N VAL A 239 8.57 21.96 -6.93
CA VAL A 239 8.01 22.93 -7.89
C VAL A 239 7.84 22.31 -9.28
N GLY A 240 8.85 21.59 -9.76
CA GLY A 240 8.82 20.88 -11.04
C GLY A 240 7.79 19.75 -11.09
N ALA A 241 7.49 19.11 -9.96
CA ALA A 241 6.41 18.13 -9.87
C ALA A 241 5.04 18.80 -10.02
N LEU A 242 4.81 19.94 -9.36
CA LEU A 242 3.54 20.66 -9.45
C LEU A 242 3.26 21.18 -10.86
N LYS A 243 4.28 21.75 -11.53
CA LYS A 243 4.15 22.19 -12.93
C LYS A 243 3.71 21.06 -13.86
N LYS A 244 4.28 19.86 -13.71
CA LYS A 244 3.86 18.68 -14.49
C LYS A 244 2.48 18.13 -14.11
N LEU A 245 1.99 18.46 -12.92
CA LEU A 245 0.66 18.04 -12.47
C LEU A 245 -0.45 18.88 -13.11
N GLU A 246 -0.15 20.09 -13.60
CA GLU A 246 -1.12 20.92 -14.33
C GLU A 246 -1.58 20.28 -15.64
N ASP A 247 -0.70 19.51 -16.29
CA ASP A 247 -0.98 18.79 -17.54
C ASP A 247 -1.79 17.48 -17.35
N PHE A 248 -2.21 17.14 -16.12
CA PHE A 248 -2.63 15.79 -15.71
C PHE A 248 -4.15 15.48 -15.73
#